data_AF-A0A7R7VG00-F1
#
_entry.id   AF-A0A7R7VG00-F1
#
_cell.length_a   1.000
_cell.length_b   1.000
_cell.length_c   1.000
_cell.angle_alpha   90.00
_cell.angle_beta   90.00
_cell.angle_gamma   90.00
#
_symmetry.space_group_name_H-M   'P 1'
#
loop_
_entity.id
_entity.type
_entity.pdbx_description
1 polymer ?
#
loop_
_entity_poly.entity_id
_entity_poly.type
_entity_poly.pdbx_seq_one_letter_code
_entity_poly.pdbx_strand_id
1 'polypeptide(L)'
;MVFERVCVESFLYHAVLMTLFDSSLDCLSSILGRLNLDQYLSDPVHPENATPGSPASTQPILDASYKFYLLIVDVVWLARTSFSPKSIDYATWLRLRITFARWEGAIGDGRSEETDNHIGKLYTIGIRMLLVQANPSLLVNDVVNSLELLFQRGLAIIRRLDVQDVFVYYYLWPLVVVGSIAISPADRKMIEDKVCQVSGSPQEGSVALASHRLKTAWTQGTMCESRSLRILIQLQTILVGNSVLPSEIRL
;
A
#
# COMPACT_ATOMS: atom_id res chain seq x y z
N MET A 1 29.31 4.37 -4.77
CA MET A 1 28.35 4.23 -3.65
C MET A 1 27.04 4.98 -3.89
N VAL A 2 27.04 6.25 -4.33
CA VAL A 2 25.79 7.02 -4.56
C VAL A 2 24.92 6.40 -5.67
N PHE A 3 25.53 6.00 -6.79
CA PHE A 3 24.81 5.39 -7.91
C PHE A 3 24.17 4.05 -7.52
N GLU A 4 24.93 3.17 -6.87
CA GLU A 4 24.46 1.87 -6.40
C GLU A 4 23.31 2.02 -5.41
N ARG A 5 23.42 2.98 -4.49
CA ARG A 5 22.34 3.30 -3.55
C ARG A 5 21.08 3.78 -4.26
N VAL A 6 21.19 4.70 -5.22
CA VAL A 6 20.05 5.15 -6.04
C VAL A 6 19.41 3.98 -6.77
N CYS A 7 20.19 3.08 -7.36
CA CYS A 7 19.69 1.88 -8.02
C CYS A 7 18.95 0.94 -7.06
N VAL A 8 19.52 0.66 -5.88
CA VAL A 8 18.92 -0.25 -4.89
C VAL A 8 17.64 0.34 -4.30
N GLU A 9 17.63 1.63 -3.98
CA GLU A 9 16.45 2.32 -3.49
C GLU A 9 15.33 2.38 -4.55
N SER A 10 15.69 2.65 -5.82
CA SER A 10 14.73 2.63 -6.93
C SER A 10 14.16 1.22 -7.15
N PHE A 11 15.01 0.20 -7.10
CA PHE A 11 14.58 -1.19 -7.16
C PHE A 11 13.61 -1.54 -6.04
N LEU A 12 13.93 -1.17 -4.79
CA LEU A 12 13.07 -1.44 -3.63
C LEU A 12 11.72 -0.74 -3.78
N TYR A 13 11.72 0.54 -4.17
CA TYR A 13 10.51 1.30 -4.41
C TYR A 13 9.58 0.61 -5.43
N HIS A 14 10.12 0.26 -6.60
CA HIS A 14 9.35 -0.41 -7.65
C HIS A 14 8.94 -1.83 -7.25
N ALA A 15 9.80 -2.58 -6.58
CA ALA A 15 9.47 -3.92 -6.09
C ALA A 15 8.30 -3.89 -5.10
N VAL A 16 8.29 -2.92 -4.18
CA VAL A 16 7.17 -2.71 -3.25
C VAL A 16 5.88 -2.41 -3.99
N LEU A 17 5.89 -1.53 -4.99
CA LEU A 17 4.72 -1.29 -5.82
C LEU A 17 4.23 -2.58 -6.49
N MET A 18 5.16 -3.33 -7.08
CA MET A 18 4.88 -4.56 -7.80
C MET A 18 4.38 -5.69 -6.89
N THR A 19 4.68 -5.67 -5.58
CA THR A 19 4.11 -6.64 -4.64
C THR A 19 2.59 -6.59 -4.59
N LEU A 20 1.93 -5.49 -4.98
CA LEU A 20 0.47 -5.47 -5.11
C LEU A 20 -0.01 -6.38 -6.25
N PHE A 21 0.79 -6.59 -7.29
CA PHE A 21 0.37 -7.20 -8.55
C PHE A 21 1.04 -8.55 -8.85
N ASP A 22 2.11 -8.89 -8.14
CA ASP A 22 2.91 -10.10 -8.31
C ASP A 22 3.33 -10.67 -6.94
N SER A 23 2.83 -11.87 -6.63
CA SER A 23 3.12 -12.56 -5.36
C SER A 23 4.51 -13.20 -5.31
N SER A 24 5.22 -13.32 -6.43
CA SER A 24 6.61 -13.81 -6.41
C SER A 24 7.55 -12.88 -5.64
N LEU A 25 7.15 -11.61 -5.48
CA LEU A 25 7.88 -10.58 -4.76
C LEU A 25 7.64 -10.59 -3.24
N ASP A 26 6.80 -11.48 -2.71
CA ASP A 26 6.59 -11.62 -1.26
C ASP A 26 7.86 -12.05 -0.50
N CYS A 27 8.84 -12.59 -1.22
CA CYS A 27 10.14 -12.97 -0.69
C CYS A 27 11.20 -11.85 -0.78
N LEU A 28 10.81 -10.58 -0.95
CA LEU A 28 11.74 -9.46 -1.20
C LEU A 28 12.86 -9.38 -0.16
N SER A 29 12.57 -9.59 1.12
CA SER A 29 13.59 -9.62 2.19
C SER A 29 14.64 -10.72 1.97
N SER A 30 14.24 -11.88 1.44
CA SER A 30 15.17 -12.95 1.05
C SER A 30 15.99 -12.55 -0.18
N ILE A 31 15.38 -11.88 -1.17
CA ILE A 31 16.09 -11.38 -2.36
C ILE A 31 17.17 -10.37 -1.96
N LEU A 32 16.84 -9.42 -1.08
CA LEU A 32 17.79 -8.41 -0.58
C LEU A 32 18.96 -9.05 0.15
N GLY A 33 18.69 -10.03 1.04
CA GLY A 33 19.75 -10.75 1.75
C GLY A 33 20.63 -11.60 0.83
N ARG A 34 20.04 -12.28 -0.17
CA ARG A 34 20.81 -13.09 -1.15
C ARG A 34 21.72 -12.25 -2.03
N LEU A 35 21.30 -11.04 -2.36
CA LEU A 35 22.06 -10.10 -3.19
C LEU A 35 22.93 -9.14 -2.38
N ASN A 36 22.94 -9.28 -1.04
CA ASN A 36 23.68 -8.43 -0.10
C ASN A 36 23.44 -6.93 -0.35
N LEU A 37 22.18 -6.57 -0.63
CA LEU A 37 21.78 -5.20 -1.01
C LEU A 37 21.50 -4.31 0.22
N ASP A 38 21.31 -4.92 1.37
CA ASP A 38 21.08 -4.28 2.67
C ASP A 38 22.24 -3.36 3.10
N GLN A 39 23.47 -3.68 2.69
CA GLN A 39 24.63 -2.81 2.95
C GLN A 39 24.49 -1.42 2.30
N TYR A 40 23.86 -1.32 1.12
CA TYR A 40 23.67 -0.05 0.41
C TYR A 40 22.52 0.79 0.97
N LEU A 41 21.65 0.18 1.77
CA LEU A 41 20.51 0.83 2.41
C LEU A 41 20.83 1.30 3.83
N SER A 42 21.91 0.78 4.43
CA SER A 42 22.32 1.05 5.81
C SER A 42 23.36 2.18 5.94
N ASP A 43 23.95 2.63 4.83
CA ASP A 43 25.03 3.62 4.80
C ASP A 43 24.66 4.85 3.93
N PRO A 44 24.69 6.08 4.48
CA PRO A 44 24.94 6.45 5.87
C PRO A 44 23.81 6.02 6.79
N VAL A 45 24.11 5.89 8.08
CA VAL A 45 23.13 5.54 9.13
C VAL A 45 21.90 6.43 8.98
N HIS A 46 20.78 5.83 8.58
CA HIS A 46 19.53 6.50 8.36
C HIS A 46 18.62 6.35 9.59
N PRO A 47 17.94 7.40 10.06
CA PRO A 47 17.04 7.29 11.19
C PRO A 47 15.96 6.25 10.93
N GLU A 48 15.85 5.25 11.81
CA GLU A 48 14.84 4.19 11.65
C GLU A 48 13.40 4.70 11.72
N ASN A 49 13.18 5.94 12.17
CA ASN A 49 11.87 6.55 12.27
C ASN A 49 11.65 7.64 11.21
N ALA A 50 12.53 7.77 10.21
CA ALA A 50 12.34 8.72 9.12
C ALA A 50 11.18 8.25 8.21
N THR A 51 10.11 9.03 8.25
CA THR A 51 8.84 8.76 7.57
C THR A 51 8.82 9.36 6.17
N PRO A 52 7.98 8.85 5.25
CA PRO A 52 7.78 9.46 3.93
C PRO A 52 7.42 10.95 4.08
N GLY A 53 8.06 11.84 3.33
CA GLY A 53 7.88 13.29 3.42
C GLY A 53 8.63 13.97 4.56
N SER A 54 9.55 13.27 5.25
CA SER A 54 10.31 13.84 6.37
C SER A 54 11.60 14.52 5.89
N PRO A 55 11.89 15.77 6.33
CA PRO A 55 13.15 16.44 6.00
C PRO A 55 14.38 15.76 6.64
N ALA A 56 14.17 14.81 7.56
CA ALA A 56 15.22 14.00 8.15
C ALA A 56 15.62 12.80 7.27
N SER A 57 14.96 12.58 6.13
CA SER A 57 15.31 11.48 5.25
C SER A 57 16.66 11.73 4.57
N THR A 58 17.63 10.85 4.83
CA THR A 58 18.90 10.79 4.09
C THR A 58 18.85 9.83 2.90
N GLN A 59 17.69 9.24 2.58
CA GLN A 59 17.49 8.33 1.43
C GLN A 59 17.02 9.13 0.21
N PRO A 60 17.87 9.31 -0.81
CA PRO A 60 17.62 10.23 -1.92
C PRO A 60 16.43 9.83 -2.78
N ILE A 61 16.10 8.53 -2.81
CA ILE A 61 14.93 8.02 -3.54
C ILE A 61 13.82 7.73 -2.54
N LEU A 62 14.00 6.86 -1.54
CA LEU A 62 12.86 6.37 -0.75
C LEU A 62 12.12 7.43 0.07
N ASP A 63 12.74 8.58 0.35
CA ASP A 63 12.17 9.66 1.18
C ASP A 63 11.68 9.22 2.59
N ALA A 64 12.05 7.99 2.98
CA ALA A 64 11.76 7.31 4.23
C ALA A 64 12.77 6.17 4.41
N SER A 65 12.79 5.56 5.60
CA SER A 65 13.60 4.37 5.84
C SER A 65 13.17 3.19 4.95
N TYR A 66 14.13 2.46 4.39
CA TYR A 66 13.90 1.24 3.63
C TYR A 66 13.15 0.18 4.46
N LYS A 67 13.28 0.21 5.80
CA LYS A 67 12.53 -0.66 6.71
C LYS A 67 11.02 -0.44 6.63
N PHE A 68 10.58 0.78 6.32
CA PHE A 68 9.18 1.08 6.06
C PHE A 68 8.67 0.36 4.80
N TYR A 69 9.49 0.35 3.74
CA TYR A 69 9.20 -0.35 2.49
C TYR A 69 9.15 -1.87 2.68
N LEU A 70 10.04 -2.44 3.50
CA LEU A 70 9.98 -3.86 3.87
C LEU A 70 8.73 -4.21 4.68
N LEU A 71 8.33 -3.34 5.62
CA LEU A 71 7.07 -3.50 6.35
C LEU A 71 5.87 -3.56 5.39
N ILE A 72 5.86 -2.73 4.34
CA ILE A 72 4.79 -2.76 3.33
C ILE A 72 4.72 -4.14 2.68
N VAL A 73 5.86 -4.72 2.28
CA VAL A 73 5.89 -6.07 1.67
C VAL A 73 5.30 -7.10 2.61
N ASP A 74 5.75 -7.12 3.87
CA ASP A 74 5.26 -8.09 4.87
C ASP A 74 3.75 -7.95 5.11
N VAL A 75 3.23 -6.72 5.11
CA VAL A 75 1.79 -6.46 5.27
C VAL A 75 1.00 -6.88 4.03
N VAL A 76 1.51 -6.64 2.83
CA VAL A 76 0.87 -7.08 1.56
C VAL A 76 0.82 -8.61 1.50
N TRP A 77 1.93 -9.28 1.84
CA TRP A 77 1.97 -10.74 1.93
C TRP A 77 0.95 -11.27 2.95
N LEU A 78 0.87 -10.66 4.14
CA LEU A 78 -0.10 -11.05 5.16
C LEU A 78 -1.54 -10.88 4.64
N ALA A 79 -1.86 -9.74 4.05
CA ALA A 79 -3.18 -9.49 3.47
C ALA A 79 -3.52 -10.50 2.37
N ARG A 80 -2.58 -10.80 1.47
CA ARG A 80 -2.78 -11.81 0.43
C ARG A 80 -3.04 -13.20 1.00
N THR A 81 -2.24 -13.63 1.97
CA THR A 81 -2.36 -14.97 2.56
C THR A 81 -3.65 -15.15 3.35
N SER A 82 -4.27 -14.06 3.82
CA SER A 82 -5.52 -14.11 4.59
C SER A 82 -6.73 -14.57 3.77
N PHE A 83 -6.65 -14.43 2.45
CA PHE A 83 -7.68 -14.94 1.52
C PHE A 83 -7.51 -16.43 1.22
N SER A 84 -6.41 -17.05 1.66
CA SER A 84 -6.17 -18.49 1.51
C SER A 84 -6.76 -19.23 2.73
N PRO A 85 -7.28 -20.46 2.59
CA PRO A 85 -7.78 -21.26 3.71
C PRO A 85 -6.70 -21.67 4.74
N LYS A 86 -5.44 -21.23 4.57
CA LYS A 86 -4.40 -21.36 5.59
C LYS A 86 -4.67 -20.35 6.70
N SER A 87 -4.83 -20.83 7.93
CA SER A 87 -4.98 -19.96 9.09
C SER A 87 -3.76 -19.05 9.21
N ILE A 88 -3.95 -17.74 9.07
CA ILE A 88 -2.95 -16.76 9.47
C ILE A 88 -2.69 -16.91 10.96
N ASP A 89 -1.41 -16.95 11.32
CA ASP A 89 -0.98 -16.89 12.70
C ASP A 89 -1.21 -15.48 13.27
N TYR A 90 -2.02 -15.41 14.35
CA TYR A 90 -2.29 -14.17 15.08
C TYR A 90 -1.01 -13.51 15.60
N ALA A 91 0.03 -14.27 15.97
CA ALA A 91 1.28 -13.69 16.46
C ALA A 91 2.01 -12.92 15.35
N THR A 92 1.97 -13.43 14.12
CA THR A 92 2.52 -12.74 12.94
C THR A 92 1.77 -11.43 12.65
N TRP A 93 0.43 -11.46 12.67
CA TRP A 93 -0.39 -10.25 12.53
C TRP A 93 -0.08 -9.22 13.62
N LEU A 94 -0.04 -9.66 14.90
CA LEU A 94 0.20 -8.80 16.04
C LEU A 94 1.59 -8.13 15.97
N ARG A 95 2.62 -8.89 15.58
CA ARG A 95 3.97 -8.37 15.38
C ARG A 95 3.98 -7.24 14.36
N LEU A 96 3.35 -7.44 13.20
CA LEU A 96 3.28 -6.42 12.14
C LEU A 96 2.49 -5.19 12.60
N ARG A 97 1.39 -5.36 13.34
CA ARG A 97 0.62 -4.24 13.90
C ARG A 97 1.44 -3.42 14.90
N ILE A 98 2.19 -4.06 15.80
CA ILE A 98 3.07 -3.39 16.77
C ILE A 98 4.19 -2.62 16.06
N THR A 99 4.85 -3.24 15.07
CA THR A 99 5.88 -2.58 14.27
C THR A 99 5.32 -1.36 13.56
N PHE A 100 4.16 -1.50 12.92
CA PHE A 100 3.49 -0.41 12.23
C PHE A 100 3.03 0.73 13.17
N ALA A 101 2.63 0.42 14.41
CA ALA A 101 2.20 1.44 15.38
C ALA A 101 3.29 2.50 15.65
N ARG A 102 4.58 2.12 15.57
CA ARG A 102 5.71 3.06 15.72
C ARG A 102 5.78 4.06 14.57
N TRP A 103 5.64 3.56 13.34
CA TRP A 103 5.59 4.37 12.12
C TRP A 103 4.39 5.31 12.10
N GLU A 104 3.24 4.78 12.48
CA GLU A 104 2.00 5.51 12.59
C GLU A 104 2.08 6.66 13.61
N GLY A 105 2.72 6.43 14.76
CA GLY A 105 3.02 7.48 15.74
C GLY A 105 3.94 8.55 15.17
N ALA A 106 5.07 8.15 14.56
CA ALA A 106 6.02 9.09 13.95
C ALA A 106 5.41 9.95 12.84
N ILE A 107 4.49 9.41 12.05
CA ILE A 107 3.75 10.16 11.01
C ILE A 107 2.71 11.11 11.64
N GLY A 108 2.05 10.67 12.72
CA GLY A 108 1.04 11.46 13.44
C GLY A 108 1.62 12.61 14.27
N ASP A 109 2.82 12.42 14.83
CA ASP A 109 3.51 13.37 15.70
C ASP A 109 4.32 14.43 14.93
N GLY A 110 4.31 14.40 13.60
CA GLY A 110 4.93 15.41 12.73
C GLY A 110 4.28 16.78 12.88
N ARG A 111 4.71 17.55 13.89
CA ARG A 111 4.24 18.90 14.25
C ARG A 111 4.86 20.01 13.39
N SER A 112 4.64 19.97 12.08
CA SER A 112 4.79 21.20 11.27
C SER A 112 3.48 21.50 10.57
N GLU A 113 2.84 22.60 10.97
CA GLU A 113 1.63 23.12 10.34
C GLU A 113 1.88 23.62 8.90
N GLU A 114 3.14 23.72 8.46
CA GLU A 114 3.51 24.28 7.15
C GLU A 114 3.51 23.26 6.00
N THR A 115 3.59 21.95 6.28
CA THR A 115 3.47 20.90 5.25
C THR A 115 2.73 19.69 5.81
N ASP A 116 1.40 19.64 5.60
CA ASP A 116 0.61 18.47 5.96
C ASP A 116 1.18 17.24 5.22
N ASN A 117 1.78 16.29 5.96
CA ASN A 117 2.39 15.06 5.42
C ASN A 117 1.29 14.11 4.89
N HIS A 118 0.64 14.52 3.81
CA HIS A 118 -0.45 13.80 3.18
C HIS A 118 0.01 12.42 2.67
N ILE A 119 1.27 12.31 2.23
CA ILE A 119 1.80 11.07 1.70
C ILE A 119 1.97 10.00 2.78
N GLY A 120 2.64 10.32 3.88
CA GLY A 120 2.79 9.43 5.02
C GLY A 120 1.44 9.04 5.62
N LYS A 121 0.51 10.00 5.72
CA LYS A 121 -0.87 9.73 6.16
C LYS A 121 -1.60 8.78 5.22
N LEU A 122 -1.44 8.91 3.90
CA LEU A 122 -2.10 8.02 2.95
C LEU A 122 -1.51 6.60 2.96
N TYR A 123 -0.20 6.46 3.07
CA TYR A 123 0.44 5.16 3.30
C TYR A 123 -0.04 4.52 4.60
N THR A 124 -0.17 5.30 5.67
CA THR A 124 -0.71 4.82 6.96
C THR A 124 -2.12 4.24 6.78
N ILE A 125 -2.97 4.91 5.99
CA ILE A 125 -4.32 4.40 5.71
C ILE A 125 -4.26 3.11 4.89
N GLY A 126 -3.45 3.05 3.83
CA GLY A 126 -3.30 1.84 3.02
C GLY A 126 -2.81 0.64 3.84
N ILE A 127 -1.78 0.82 4.67
CA ILE A 127 -1.26 -0.22 5.56
C ILE A 127 -2.32 -0.65 6.59
N ARG A 128 -3.05 0.30 7.19
CA ARG A 128 -4.17 -0.01 8.10
C ARG A 128 -5.24 -0.85 7.41
N MET A 129 -5.61 -0.53 6.17
CA MET A 129 -6.63 -1.29 5.43
C MET A 129 -6.21 -2.75 5.26
N LEU A 130 -4.96 -2.99 4.86
CA LEU A 130 -4.42 -4.34 4.71
C LEU A 130 -4.34 -5.09 6.04
N LEU A 131 -3.90 -4.44 7.12
CA LEU A 131 -3.84 -5.05 8.45
C LEU A 131 -5.23 -5.35 9.04
N VAL A 132 -6.22 -4.48 8.82
CA VAL A 132 -7.61 -4.71 9.23
C VAL A 132 -8.20 -5.89 8.48
N GLN A 133 -7.98 -5.94 7.17
CA GLN A 133 -8.44 -7.03 6.33
C GLN A 133 -7.84 -8.37 6.75
N ALA A 134 -6.55 -8.39 7.11
CA ALA A 134 -5.84 -9.59 7.51
C ALA A 134 -6.02 -9.98 8.99
N ASN A 135 -6.86 -9.28 9.76
CA ASN A 135 -7.01 -9.54 11.19
C ASN A 135 -7.84 -10.82 11.44
N PRO A 136 -7.26 -11.89 12.00
CA PRO A 136 -7.96 -13.16 12.19
C PRO A 136 -9.00 -13.13 13.33
N SER A 137 -9.03 -12.05 14.13
CA SER A 137 -9.95 -11.91 15.27
C SER A 137 -11.20 -11.08 14.96
N LEU A 138 -11.28 -10.46 13.78
CA LEU A 138 -12.44 -9.65 13.40
C LEU A 138 -13.46 -10.45 12.59
N LEU A 139 -14.73 -10.18 12.83
CA LEU A 139 -15.80 -10.66 11.97
C LEU A 139 -15.80 -9.88 10.66
N VAL A 140 -16.32 -10.50 9.59
CA VAL A 140 -16.40 -9.92 8.25
C VAL A 140 -17.04 -8.52 8.25
N ASN A 141 -18.11 -8.32 9.02
CA ASN A 141 -18.79 -7.03 9.10
C ASN A 141 -17.92 -5.95 9.77
N ASP A 142 -17.15 -6.30 10.80
CA ASP A 142 -16.25 -5.36 11.49
C ASP A 142 -15.08 -4.95 10.58
N VAL A 143 -14.56 -5.90 9.80
CA VAL A 143 -13.56 -5.65 8.76
C VAL A 143 -14.11 -4.65 7.75
N VAL A 144 -15.30 -4.92 7.18
CA VAL A 144 -15.90 -4.07 6.15
C VAL A 144 -16.18 -2.66 6.67
N ASN A 145 -16.80 -2.53 7.84
CA ASN A 145 -17.07 -1.22 8.45
C ASN A 145 -15.78 -0.41 8.67
N SER A 146 -14.72 -1.08 9.12
CA SER A 146 -13.41 -0.47 9.32
C SER A 146 -12.76 -0.05 8.00
N LEU A 147 -12.85 -0.89 6.96
CA LEU A 147 -12.36 -0.58 5.62
C LEU A 147 -13.07 0.63 5.01
N GLU A 148 -14.40 0.73 5.16
CA GLU A 148 -15.16 1.88 4.68
C GLU A 148 -14.75 3.18 5.39
N LEU A 149 -14.58 3.15 6.72
CA LEU A 149 -14.11 4.30 7.47
C LEU A 149 -12.72 4.74 7.02
N LEU A 150 -11.80 3.79 6.84
CA LEU A 150 -10.45 4.05 6.35
C LEU A 150 -10.46 4.59 4.92
N PHE A 151 -11.32 4.06 4.06
CA PHE A 151 -11.54 4.58 2.71
C PHE A 151 -12.00 6.03 2.72
N GLN A 152 -13.00 6.40 3.51
CA GLN A 152 -13.47 7.78 3.58
C GLN A 152 -12.37 8.75 4.05
N ARG A 153 -11.55 8.32 5.02
CA ARG A 153 -10.39 9.09 5.48
C ARG A 153 -9.34 9.23 4.37
N GLY A 154 -9.04 8.14 3.66
CA GLY A 154 -8.08 8.15 2.55
C GLY A 154 -8.55 9.03 1.40
N LEU A 155 -9.83 8.94 1.08
CA LEU A 155 -10.48 9.75 0.05
C LEU A 155 -10.42 11.25 0.36
N ALA A 156 -10.59 11.64 1.63
CA ALA A 156 -10.44 13.02 2.05
C ALA A 156 -9.02 13.56 1.82
N ILE A 157 -7.99 12.72 2.02
CA ILE A 157 -6.60 13.06 1.72
C ILE A 157 -6.39 13.14 0.21
N ILE A 158 -6.82 12.12 -0.54
CA ILE A 158 -6.68 12.04 -2.01
C ILE A 158 -7.27 13.27 -2.71
N ARG A 159 -8.42 13.76 -2.24
CA ARG A 159 -9.06 14.98 -2.78
C ARG A 159 -8.19 16.24 -2.63
N ARG A 160 -7.35 16.30 -1.60
CA ARG A 160 -6.49 17.44 -1.27
C ARG A 160 -5.08 17.32 -1.83
N LEU A 161 -4.71 16.15 -2.35
CA LEU A 161 -3.38 15.94 -2.93
C LEU A 161 -3.16 16.89 -4.10
N ASP A 162 -2.12 17.69 -4.00
CA ASP A 162 -1.56 18.37 -5.15
C ASP A 162 -0.48 17.47 -5.76
N VAL A 163 -0.73 17.01 -6.99
CA VAL A 163 0.07 15.97 -7.66
C VAL A 163 1.22 16.62 -8.47
N GLN A 164 1.49 17.91 -8.23
CA GLN A 164 2.59 18.67 -8.82
C GLN A 164 3.93 18.54 -8.05
N ASP A 165 3.97 17.70 -7.00
CA ASP A 165 5.14 17.55 -6.14
C ASP A 165 6.28 16.75 -6.81
N VAL A 166 7.54 16.95 -6.42
CA VAL A 166 8.71 16.27 -7.00
C VAL A 166 8.67 14.74 -6.82
N PHE A 167 7.80 14.26 -5.92
CA PHE A 167 7.66 12.87 -5.51
C PHE A 167 6.31 12.27 -5.93
N VAL A 168 5.80 12.64 -7.11
CA VAL A 168 4.49 12.20 -7.60
C VAL A 168 4.30 10.68 -7.57
N TYR A 169 5.34 9.94 -7.96
CA TYR A 169 5.25 8.48 -8.08
C TYR A 169 4.89 7.78 -6.77
N TYR A 170 5.33 8.31 -5.63
CA TYR A 170 5.14 7.72 -4.30
C TYR A 170 3.67 7.63 -3.88
N TYR A 171 2.78 8.37 -4.54
CA TYR A 171 1.35 8.25 -4.29
C TYR A 171 0.74 6.99 -4.91
N LEU A 172 1.40 6.33 -5.87
CA LEU A 172 0.78 5.26 -6.65
C LEU A 172 0.39 4.04 -5.81
N TRP A 173 1.28 3.54 -4.95
CA TRP A 173 0.96 2.40 -4.07
C TRP A 173 -0.25 2.69 -3.16
N PRO A 174 -0.27 3.78 -2.38
CA PRO A 174 -1.39 4.03 -1.48
C PRO A 174 -2.68 4.41 -2.23
N LEU A 175 -2.60 5.07 -3.40
CA LEU A 175 -3.76 5.32 -4.27
C LEU A 175 -4.41 4.01 -4.75
N VAL A 176 -3.60 3.01 -5.14
CA VAL A 176 -4.12 1.71 -5.56
C VAL A 176 -4.79 0.97 -4.42
N VAL A 177 -4.15 0.93 -3.24
CA VAL A 177 -4.71 0.23 -2.07
C VAL A 177 -6.01 0.87 -1.60
N VAL A 178 -6.01 2.19 -1.37
CA VAL A 178 -7.22 2.91 -0.92
C VAL A 178 -8.29 2.88 -2.01
N GLY A 179 -7.90 3.11 -3.26
CA GLY A 179 -8.83 3.19 -4.37
C GLY A 179 -9.44 1.86 -4.81
N SER A 180 -8.85 0.74 -4.41
CA SER A 180 -9.34 -0.60 -4.74
C SER A 180 -10.81 -0.81 -4.35
N ILE A 181 -11.21 -0.32 -3.19
CA ILE A 181 -12.56 -0.55 -2.63
C ILE A 181 -13.58 0.53 -3.01
N ALA A 182 -13.26 1.38 -4.00
CA ALA A 182 -14.18 2.39 -4.49
C ALA A 182 -15.42 1.75 -5.15
N ILE A 183 -16.60 2.05 -4.60
CA ILE A 183 -17.88 1.56 -5.12
C ILE A 183 -18.53 2.58 -6.04
N SER A 184 -18.55 3.86 -5.66
CA SER A 184 -19.28 4.87 -6.41
C SER A 184 -18.52 5.26 -7.70
N PRO A 185 -19.23 5.51 -8.82
CA PRO A 185 -18.59 5.96 -10.05
C PRO A 185 -17.80 7.28 -9.89
N ALA A 186 -18.29 8.18 -9.02
CA ALA A 186 -17.63 9.44 -8.73
C ALA A 186 -16.27 9.23 -8.04
N ASP A 187 -16.22 8.34 -7.04
CA ASP A 187 -14.96 8.05 -6.34
C ASP A 187 -13.97 7.34 -7.26
N ARG A 188 -14.44 6.37 -8.05
CA ARG A 188 -13.62 5.67 -9.05
C ARG A 188 -12.98 6.63 -10.04
N LYS A 189 -13.78 7.57 -10.58
CA LYS A 189 -13.30 8.59 -11.51
C LYS A 189 -12.24 9.48 -10.86
N MET A 190 -12.48 9.97 -9.65
CA MET A 190 -11.51 10.80 -8.93
C MET A 190 -10.18 10.06 -8.67
N ILE A 191 -10.23 8.78 -8.28
CA ILE A 191 -9.04 7.96 -8.09
C ILE A 191 -8.30 7.76 -9.41
N GLU A 192 -9.03 7.46 -10.49
CA GLU A 192 -8.44 7.32 -11.83
C GLU A 192 -7.78 8.62 -12.29
N ASP A 193 -8.44 9.76 -12.10
CA ASP A 193 -7.89 11.08 -12.42
C ASP A 193 -6.60 11.33 -11.62
N LYS A 194 -6.56 10.96 -10.34
CA LYS A 194 -5.36 11.09 -9.49
C LYS A 194 -4.24 10.14 -9.89
N VAL A 195 -4.55 8.89 -10.24
CA VAL A 195 -3.57 7.93 -10.76
C VAL A 195 -3.00 8.40 -12.10
N CYS A 196 -3.82 8.98 -12.97
CA CYS A 196 -3.37 9.56 -14.23
C CYS A 196 -2.53 10.83 -14.02
N GLN A 197 -2.85 11.65 -13.00
CA GLN A 197 -2.03 12.81 -12.63
C GLN A 197 -0.65 12.39 -12.11
N VAL A 198 -0.52 11.16 -11.58
CA VAL A 198 0.76 10.65 -11.07
C VAL A 198 1.79 10.43 -12.19
N SER A 199 1.36 10.36 -13.45
CA SER A 199 2.27 10.30 -14.58
C SER A 199 2.37 11.64 -15.33
N GLY A 200 3.60 12.06 -15.64
CA GLY A 200 3.85 13.09 -16.64
C GLY A 200 3.52 12.62 -18.07
N SER A 201 3.29 11.32 -18.27
CA SER A 201 2.91 10.69 -19.54
C SER A 201 1.96 9.50 -19.32
N PRO A 202 0.84 9.38 -20.07
CA PRO A 202 -0.09 8.26 -19.98
C PRO A 202 0.46 6.88 -20.40
N GLN A 203 1.77 6.76 -20.67
CA GLN A 203 2.44 5.54 -21.14
C GLN A 203 3.41 4.91 -20.13
N GLU A 204 3.48 5.42 -18.90
CA GLU A 204 4.33 4.78 -17.88
C GLU A 204 3.73 3.45 -17.42
N GLY A 205 4.49 2.38 -17.60
CA GLY A 205 4.02 1.00 -17.43
C GLY A 205 3.41 0.73 -16.05
N SER A 206 3.95 1.31 -14.98
CA SER A 206 3.42 1.16 -13.61
C SER A 206 2.05 1.82 -13.42
N VAL A 207 1.82 3.01 -14.00
CA VAL A 207 0.56 3.74 -13.90
C VAL A 207 -0.53 3.09 -14.76
N ALA A 208 -0.16 2.64 -15.96
CA ALA A 208 -1.04 1.85 -16.82
C ALA A 208 -1.45 0.53 -16.13
N LEU A 209 -0.49 -0.18 -15.53
CA LEU A 209 -0.75 -1.40 -14.78
C LEU A 209 -1.66 -1.15 -13.57
N ALA A 210 -1.37 -0.12 -12.77
CA ALA A 210 -2.20 0.28 -11.62
C ALA A 210 -3.65 0.59 -12.03
N SER A 211 -3.82 1.39 -13.09
CA SER A 211 -5.14 1.73 -13.64
C SER A 211 -5.89 0.50 -14.14
N HIS A 212 -5.21 -0.39 -14.87
CA HIS A 212 -5.79 -1.64 -15.34
C HIS A 212 -6.24 -2.53 -14.16
N ARG A 213 -5.42 -2.64 -13.11
CA ARG A 213 -5.71 -3.46 -11.93
C ARG A 213 -6.89 -2.91 -11.12
N LEU A 214 -6.97 -1.58 -10.94
CA LEU A 214 -8.12 -0.93 -10.31
C LEU A 214 -9.42 -1.20 -11.09
N LYS A 215 -9.41 -1.00 -12.41
CA LYS A 215 -10.58 -1.28 -13.27
C LYS A 215 -11.02 -2.75 -13.19
N THR A 216 -10.05 -3.66 -13.16
CA THR A 216 -10.31 -5.10 -13.01
C THR A 216 -11.00 -5.38 -11.67
N ALA A 217 -10.45 -4.88 -10.55
CA ALA A 217 -11.06 -5.03 -9.23
C ALA A 217 -12.48 -4.46 -9.17
N TRP A 218 -12.68 -3.25 -9.70
CA TRP A 218 -14.00 -2.61 -9.74
C TRP A 218 -15.04 -3.41 -10.53
N THR A 219 -14.62 -4.02 -11.64
CA THR A 219 -15.47 -4.85 -12.49
C THR A 219 -15.85 -6.16 -11.81
N GLN A 220 -14.89 -6.82 -11.16
CA GLN A 220 -15.17 -8.04 -10.36
C GLN A 220 -16.13 -7.73 -9.21
N GLY A 221 -15.93 -6.61 -8.51
CA GLY A 221 -16.81 -6.18 -7.44
C GLY A 221 -18.26 -5.89 -7.89
N THR A 222 -18.47 -5.39 -9.11
CA THR A 222 -19.83 -5.13 -9.63
C THR A 222 -20.66 -6.39 -9.86
N MET A 223 -20.02 -7.56 -9.98
CA MET A 223 -20.71 -8.85 -10.10
C MET A 223 -21.35 -9.32 -8.79
N CYS A 224 -21.07 -8.64 -7.67
CA CYS A 224 -21.64 -8.96 -6.36
C CYS A 224 -22.67 -7.90 -5.94
N GLU A 225 -23.87 -8.35 -5.54
CA GLU A 225 -24.95 -7.48 -5.04
C GLU A 225 -24.68 -6.99 -3.61
N SER A 226 -24.05 -7.83 -2.77
CA SER A 226 -23.69 -7.45 -1.41
C SER A 226 -22.56 -6.42 -1.41
N ARG A 227 -22.82 -5.27 -0.79
CA ARG A 227 -21.84 -4.19 -0.62
C ARG A 227 -20.59 -4.67 0.12
N SER A 228 -20.77 -5.44 1.18
CA SER A 228 -19.69 -6.00 1.99
C SER A 228 -18.79 -6.94 1.19
N LEU A 229 -19.40 -7.85 0.44
CA LEU A 229 -18.66 -8.78 -0.41
C LEU A 229 -17.97 -8.06 -1.57
N ARG A 230 -18.59 -7.03 -2.15
CA ARG A 230 -17.98 -6.19 -3.19
C ARG A 230 -16.67 -5.58 -2.73
N ILE A 231 -16.61 -5.01 -1.52
CA ILE A 231 -15.40 -4.41 -0.94
C ILE A 231 -14.29 -5.47 -0.81
N LEU A 232 -14.62 -6.64 -0.27
CA LEU A 232 -13.64 -7.71 -0.06
C LEU A 232 -13.13 -8.30 -1.38
N ILE A 233 -14.02 -8.55 -2.34
CA ILE A 233 -13.68 -9.04 -3.68
C ILE A 233 -12.78 -8.05 -4.41
N GLN A 234 -13.09 -6.75 -4.33
CA GLN A 234 -12.27 -5.70 -4.93
C GLN A 234 -10.85 -5.70 -4.37
N LEU A 235 -10.71 -5.72 -3.04
CA LEU A 235 -9.40 -5.73 -2.38
C LEU A 235 -8.63 -7.03 -2.67
N GLN A 236 -9.32 -8.18 -2.64
CA GLN A 236 -8.74 -9.47 -3.01
C GLN A 236 -8.24 -9.48 -4.46
N THR A 237 -9.02 -8.93 -5.40
CA THR A 237 -8.67 -8.90 -6.83
C THR A 237 -7.40 -8.10 -7.07
N ILE A 238 -7.18 -7.02 -6.32
CA ILE A 238 -5.91 -6.29 -6.37
C ILE A 238 -4.76 -7.19 -5.91
N LEU A 239 -4.88 -7.82 -4.74
CA LEU A 239 -3.77 -8.51 -4.09
C LEU A 239 -3.44 -9.88 -4.71
N VAL A 240 -4.45 -10.63 -5.14
CA VAL A 240 -4.29 -12.01 -5.66
C VAL A 240 -4.31 -12.05 -7.20
N GLY A 241 -4.83 -11.00 -7.84
CA GLY A 241 -5.09 -11.00 -9.28
C GLY A 241 -6.39 -11.73 -9.64
N ASN A 242 -6.59 -12.03 -10.94
CA ASN A 242 -7.75 -12.75 -11.44
C ASN A 242 -7.68 -14.25 -11.05
N SER A 243 -7.78 -14.55 -9.76
CA SER A 243 -8.08 -15.90 -9.29
C SER A 243 -9.58 -16.01 -9.08
N VAL A 244 -10.17 -17.06 -9.66
CA VAL A 244 -11.56 -17.51 -9.51
C VAL A 244 -12.08 -17.22 -8.10
N LEU A 245 -13.25 -16.58 -8.02
CA LEU A 245 -14.04 -16.42 -6.79
C LEU A 245 -13.92 -17.70 -5.95
N PRO A 246 -13.36 -17.66 -4.74
CA PRO A 246 -13.47 -18.82 -3.87
C PRO A 246 -14.97 -19.02 -3.65
N SER A 247 -15.48 -20.16 -4.07
CA SER A 247 -16.86 -20.62 -3.88
C SER A 247 -17.26 -20.75 -2.39
N GLU A 248 -16.45 -20.21 -1.47
CA GLU A 248 -16.61 -20.28 -0.03
C GLU A 248 -16.05 -18.99 0.62
N ILE A 249 -16.64 -17.83 0.35
CA ILE A 249 -16.76 -16.82 1.41
C ILE A 249 -17.94 -17.28 2.26
N ARG A 250 -17.70 -18.22 3.18
CA ARG A 250 -18.73 -18.63 4.14
C ARG A 250 -18.98 -17.47 5.10
N LEU A 251 -20.20 -16.95 5.03
CA LEU A 251 -20.82 -16.06 6.02
C LEU A 251 -20.79 -16.69 7.41
#